data_AF-A0A1V4D3A5-F1
#
_entry.id   AF-A0A1V4D3A5-F1
#
_cell.length_a   1.000
_cell.length_b   1.000
_cell.length_c   1.000
_cell.angle_alpha   90.00
_cell.angle_beta   90.00
_cell.angle_gamma   90.00
#
_symmetry.space_group_name_H-M   'P 1'
#
loop_
_entity.id
_entity.type
_entity.pdbx_description
1 polymer ?
#
loop_
_entity_poly.entity_id
_entity_poly.type
_entity_poly.pdbx_seq_one_letter_code
_entity_poly.pdbx_strand_id
1 'polypeptide(L)'
;MNDAPVIARIRLNPYSREVQRDLRDATQMHKTVMRMVPDGLGDSPRQRAGVLYRLDETDSSSTLLVQAAQLAPALLPSGYGQAETKSLTPMLTALREGLAVRYRIVLNPAKRERLSREEKGKRGRIVPLSGADADQWWLRRATDAGLQPHVLTPTTMRPVRPRGQNTSGMRHSLIRYDGTATVTDPDALRDAVLNGIGRGKPYGAGLLSLAPATAV
;
A
#
# COMPACT_ATOMS: atom_id res chain seq x y z
N MET A 1 6.17 23.36 -10.55
CA MET A 1 4.87 23.03 -9.95
C MET A 1 5.13 22.16 -8.74
N ASN A 2 4.82 22.65 -7.54
CA ASN A 2 4.83 21.80 -6.35
C ASN A 2 3.55 20.96 -6.40
N ASP A 3 3.61 19.80 -7.04
CA ASP A 3 2.49 18.88 -7.07
C ASP A 3 2.34 18.28 -5.66
N ALA A 4 1.40 18.85 -4.91
CA ALA A 4 1.05 18.37 -3.60
C ALA A 4 0.41 16.98 -3.72
N PRO A 5 0.85 15.99 -2.93
CA PRO A 5 0.36 14.63 -3.04
C PRO A 5 -1.15 14.56 -2.76
N VAL A 6 -1.85 13.78 -3.58
CA VAL A 6 -3.31 13.60 -3.52
C VAL A 6 -3.66 12.15 -3.25
N ILE A 7 -4.86 11.94 -2.68
CA ILE A 7 -5.48 10.63 -2.54
C ILE A 7 -6.85 10.64 -3.21
N ALA A 8 -7.09 9.66 -4.09
CA ALA A 8 -8.37 9.38 -4.70
C ALA A 8 -9.02 8.17 -4.02
N ARG A 9 -10.29 8.31 -3.65
CA ARG A 9 -11.17 7.24 -3.21
C ARG A 9 -12.11 6.89 -4.34
N ILE A 10 -12.04 5.66 -4.84
CA ILE A 10 -12.87 5.17 -5.94
C ILE A 10 -13.78 4.08 -5.40
N ARG A 11 -15.09 4.35 -5.35
CA ARG A 11 -16.10 3.32 -5.12
C ARG A 11 -16.28 2.53 -6.40
N LEU A 12 -15.81 1.28 -6.42
CA LEU A 12 -15.80 0.46 -7.62
C LEU A 12 -17.23 0.00 -7.98
N ASN A 13 -17.55 -0.01 -9.27
CA ASN A 13 -18.81 -0.52 -9.75
C ASN A 13 -18.75 -2.06 -9.85
N PRO A 14 -19.50 -2.81 -9.03
CA PRO A 14 -19.43 -4.28 -9.03
C PRO A 14 -19.94 -4.90 -10.34
N TYR A 15 -20.71 -4.15 -11.15
CA TYR A 15 -21.23 -4.60 -12.44
C TYR A 15 -20.29 -4.31 -13.62
N SER A 16 -19.19 -3.57 -13.42
CA SER A 16 -18.18 -3.35 -14.47
C SER A 16 -17.32 -4.60 -14.67
N ARG A 17 -17.17 -5.02 -15.93
CA ARG A 17 -16.32 -6.16 -16.31
C ARG A 17 -14.84 -5.87 -16.03
N GLU A 18 -14.43 -4.62 -16.22
CA GLU A 18 -13.09 -4.11 -15.93
C GLU A 18 -12.79 -4.23 -14.43
N VAL A 19 -13.73 -3.81 -13.57
CA VAL A 19 -13.62 -3.97 -12.11
C VAL A 19 -13.51 -5.44 -11.73
N GLN A 20 -14.41 -6.29 -12.25
CA GLN A 20 -14.38 -7.73 -11.93
C GLN A 20 -13.08 -8.41 -12.36
N ARG A 21 -12.51 -8.00 -13.50
CA ARG A 21 -11.19 -8.45 -13.96
C ARG A 21 -10.10 -8.01 -12.99
N ASP A 22 -10.09 -6.73 -12.62
CA ASP A 22 -9.04 -6.13 -11.79
C ASP A 22 -9.05 -6.67 -10.36
N LEU A 23 -10.23 -6.94 -9.78
CA LEU A 23 -10.37 -7.61 -8.48
C LEU A 23 -9.80 -9.04 -8.48
N ARG A 24 -9.81 -9.72 -9.63
CA ARG A 24 -9.31 -11.10 -9.78
C ARG A 24 -7.83 -11.17 -10.16
N ASP A 25 -7.26 -10.10 -10.70
CA ASP A 25 -5.88 -10.02 -11.18
C ASP A 25 -5.28 -8.66 -10.85
N ALA A 26 -4.44 -8.61 -9.80
CA ALA A 26 -3.81 -7.36 -9.41
C ALA A 26 -2.84 -6.80 -10.46
N THR A 27 -2.38 -7.61 -11.42
CA THR A 27 -1.60 -7.08 -12.54
C THR A 27 -2.48 -6.17 -13.40
N GLN A 28 -3.73 -6.56 -13.63
CA GLN A 28 -4.69 -5.75 -14.36
C GLN A 28 -5.13 -4.54 -13.53
N MET A 29 -5.40 -4.72 -12.24
CA MET A 29 -5.65 -3.60 -11.32
C MET A 29 -4.52 -2.57 -11.37
N HIS A 30 -3.26 -3.01 -11.29
CA HIS A 30 -2.10 -2.13 -11.35
C HIS A 30 -2.05 -1.36 -12.67
N LYS A 31 -2.29 -2.02 -13.80
CA LYS A 31 -2.37 -1.36 -15.11
C LYS A 31 -3.46 -0.30 -15.15
N THR A 32 -4.65 -0.59 -14.61
CA THR A 32 -5.75 0.37 -14.53
C THR A 32 -5.40 1.56 -13.64
N VAL A 33 -4.79 1.33 -12.47
CA VAL A 33 -4.30 2.40 -11.57
C VAL A 33 -3.28 3.27 -12.28
N MET A 34 -2.35 2.68 -13.04
CA MET A 34 -1.33 3.44 -13.78
C MET A 34 -1.90 4.32 -14.89
N ARG A 35 -3.13 4.11 -15.36
CA ARG A 35 -3.79 5.03 -16.29
C ARG A 35 -4.12 6.38 -15.66
N MET A 36 -4.18 6.45 -14.33
CA MET A 36 -4.50 7.68 -13.62
C MET A 36 -3.31 8.59 -13.41
N VAL A 37 -2.09 8.20 -13.81
CA VAL A 37 -0.89 9.02 -13.64
C VAL A 37 -0.30 9.44 -14.98
N PRO A 38 0.50 10.53 -15.03
CA PRO A 38 1.10 11.00 -16.28
C PRO A 38 1.98 9.94 -16.95
N ASP A 39 1.95 9.92 -18.28
CA ASP A 39 2.88 9.16 -19.11
C ASP A 39 4.27 9.81 -19.17
N GLY A 40 5.23 9.15 -19.82
CA GLY A 40 6.56 9.73 -20.09
C GLY A 40 7.51 9.76 -18.89
N LEU A 41 7.22 9.00 -17.83
CA LEU A 41 8.02 8.98 -16.62
C LEU A 41 9.31 8.11 -16.72
N GLY A 42 9.66 7.58 -17.89
CA GLY A 42 10.88 6.79 -18.11
C GLY A 42 10.84 5.37 -17.50
N ASP A 43 11.97 4.85 -17.03
CA ASP A 43 12.15 3.43 -16.72
C ASP A 43 11.43 2.93 -15.45
N SER A 44 11.03 3.85 -14.56
CA SER A 44 10.32 3.52 -13.31
C SER A 44 9.08 4.39 -13.08
N PRO A 45 8.07 4.35 -13.98
CA PRO A 45 6.94 5.29 -13.96
C PRO A 45 6.20 5.31 -12.62
N ARG A 46 5.91 4.13 -12.07
CA ARG A 46 5.23 4.00 -10.78
C ARG A 46 6.00 4.69 -9.65
N GLN A 47 7.32 4.51 -9.60
CA GLN A 47 8.16 5.07 -8.54
C GLN A 47 8.24 6.59 -8.67
N ARG A 48 8.43 7.11 -9.88
CA ARG A 48 8.48 8.56 -10.12
C ARG A 48 7.15 9.26 -9.91
N ALA A 49 6.03 8.60 -10.24
CA ALA A 49 4.70 9.10 -9.92
C ALA A 49 4.34 8.98 -8.42
N GLY A 50 5.12 8.22 -7.64
CA GLY A 50 4.80 7.95 -6.24
C GLY A 50 3.51 7.14 -6.04
N VAL A 51 3.14 6.29 -7.01
CA VAL A 51 1.85 5.59 -6.97
C VAL A 51 1.86 4.51 -5.89
N LEU A 52 0.91 4.66 -4.96
CA LEU A 52 0.54 3.69 -3.95
C LEU A 52 -0.96 3.47 -4.03
N TYR A 53 -1.41 2.24 -3.83
CA TYR A 53 -2.85 1.98 -3.74
C TYR A 53 -3.13 0.86 -2.75
N ARG A 54 -4.37 0.83 -2.26
CA ARG A 54 -4.91 -0.23 -1.41
C ARG A 54 -6.34 -0.53 -1.84
N LEU A 55 -6.68 -1.80 -1.88
CA LEU A 55 -8.05 -2.26 -2.08
C LEU A 55 -8.65 -2.57 -0.70
N ASP A 56 -9.73 -1.88 -0.35
CA ASP A 56 -10.53 -2.12 0.85
C ASP A 56 -11.84 -2.79 0.43
N GLU A 57 -12.00 -4.06 0.80
CA GLU A 57 -13.21 -4.85 0.52
C GLU A 57 -14.03 -5.08 1.79
N THR A 58 -15.33 -4.86 1.68
CA THR A 58 -16.36 -5.30 2.62
C THR A 58 -17.27 -6.30 1.92
N ASP A 59 -18.18 -6.95 2.66
CA ASP A 59 -19.15 -7.88 2.07
C ASP A 59 -20.07 -7.22 1.03
N SER A 60 -20.22 -5.89 1.09
CA SER A 60 -21.14 -5.12 0.27
C SER A 60 -20.48 -4.15 -0.72
N SER A 61 -19.17 -3.91 -0.61
CA SER A 61 -18.51 -2.89 -1.43
C SER A 61 -17.00 -3.11 -1.57
N SER A 62 -16.46 -2.71 -2.72
CA SER A 62 -15.02 -2.65 -2.96
C SER A 62 -14.61 -1.20 -3.21
N THR A 63 -13.69 -0.68 -2.40
CA THR A 63 -13.17 0.68 -2.52
C THR A 63 -11.67 0.64 -2.84
N LEU A 64 -11.27 1.33 -3.90
CA LEU A 64 -9.88 1.51 -4.26
C LEU A 64 -9.40 2.87 -3.77
N LEU A 65 -8.40 2.88 -2.88
CA LEU A 65 -7.68 4.09 -2.49
C LEU A 65 -6.40 4.17 -3.29
N VAL A 66 -6.17 5.30 -3.97
CA VAL A 66 -4.99 5.55 -4.79
C VAL A 66 -4.35 6.85 -4.34
N GLN A 67 -3.06 6.84 -4.06
CA GLN A 67 -2.25 8.00 -3.75
C GLN A 67 -1.15 8.16 -4.80
N ALA A 68 -0.91 9.39 -5.24
CA ALA A 68 0.22 9.75 -6.09
C ALA A 68 0.53 11.24 -5.98
N ALA A 69 1.64 11.69 -6.58
CA ALA A 69 1.93 13.11 -6.73
C ALA A 69 0.84 13.83 -7.55
N GLN A 70 0.38 13.20 -8.63
CA GLN A 70 -0.70 13.69 -9.48
C GLN A 70 -1.62 12.53 -9.86
N LEU A 71 -2.94 12.75 -9.82
CA LEU A 71 -3.94 11.78 -10.24
C LEU A 71 -4.97 12.41 -11.18
N ALA A 72 -5.33 11.67 -12.22
CA ALA A 72 -6.42 11.95 -13.14
C ALA A 72 -7.43 10.78 -13.16
N PRO A 73 -8.33 10.68 -12.15
CA PRO A 73 -9.32 9.60 -12.08
C PRO A 73 -10.27 9.56 -13.28
N ALA A 74 -10.41 10.66 -14.01
CA ALA A 74 -11.21 10.73 -15.25
C ALA A 74 -10.67 9.82 -16.37
N LEU A 75 -9.41 9.35 -16.29
CA LEU A 75 -8.82 8.42 -17.24
C LEU A 75 -9.17 6.94 -16.97
N LEU A 76 -9.94 6.67 -15.92
CA LEU A 76 -10.48 5.35 -15.66
C LEU A 76 -11.51 4.95 -16.74
N PRO A 77 -11.69 3.64 -17.00
CA PRO A 77 -12.73 3.17 -17.91
C PRO A 77 -14.11 3.73 -17.54
N SER A 78 -14.94 4.00 -18.56
CA SER A 78 -16.31 4.44 -18.32
C SER A 78 -17.06 3.42 -17.46
N GLY A 79 -17.77 3.90 -16.44
CA GLY A 79 -18.50 3.04 -15.52
C GLY A 79 -17.65 2.24 -14.53
N TYR A 80 -16.33 2.49 -14.43
CA TYR A 80 -15.44 1.80 -13.49
C TYR A 80 -15.79 2.08 -12.02
N GLY A 81 -16.23 3.29 -11.71
CA GLY A 81 -16.60 3.67 -10.34
C GLY A 81 -16.76 5.18 -10.18
N GLN A 82 -17.07 5.59 -8.94
CA GLN A 82 -17.15 6.99 -8.56
C GLN A 82 -15.90 7.41 -7.79
N ALA A 83 -15.18 8.39 -8.31
CA ALA A 83 -13.94 8.88 -7.73
C ALA A 83 -14.13 10.21 -6.99
N GLU A 84 -13.56 10.31 -5.80
CA GLU A 84 -13.42 11.55 -5.03
C GLU A 84 -11.95 11.76 -4.71
N THR A 85 -11.40 12.94 -4.98
CA THR A 85 -9.98 13.25 -4.75
C THR A 85 -9.82 14.32 -3.68
N LYS A 86 -8.82 14.14 -2.81
CA LYS A 86 -8.46 15.10 -1.76
C LYS A 86 -6.95 15.30 -1.71
N SER A 87 -6.53 16.50 -1.30
CA SER A 87 -5.13 16.76 -0.96
C SER A 87 -4.74 16.05 0.34
N LEU A 88 -3.54 15.46 0.38
CA LEU A 88 -2.95 14.93 1.60
C LEU A 88 -2.24 15.99 2.43
N THR A 89 -2.06 17.20 1.89
CA THR A 89 -1.32 18.29 2.55
C THR A 89 -1.83 18.55 3.97
N PRO A 90 -3.14 18.72 4.23
CA PRO A 90 -3.62 19.00 5.59
C PRO A 90 -3.25 17.93 6.62
N MET A 91 -3.35 16.65 6.22
CA MET A 91 -2.97 15.53 7.08
C MET A 91 -1.46 15.52 7.32
N LEU A 92 -0.66 15.69 6.26
CA LEU A 92 0.81 15.71 6.35
C LEU A 92 1.27 16.87 7.22
N THR A 93 0.69 18.06 7.10
CA THR A 93 1.04 19.23 7.92
C THR A 93 0.64 19.06 9.39
N ALA A 94 -0.39 18.25 9.67
CA ALA A 94 -0.86 18.01 11.03
C ALA A 94 0.01 17.00 11.82
N LEU A 95 0.92 16.27 11.14
CA LEU A 95 1.82 15.33 11.80
C LEU A 95 2.78 16.05 12.75
N ARG A 96 2.79 15.61 14.00
CA ARG A 96 3.66 16.06 15.09
C ARG A 96 3.94 14.90 16.03
N GLU A 97 5.09 14.94 16.69
CA GLU A 97 5.46 13.96 17.70
C GLU A 97 4.38 13.91 18.81
N GLY A 98 4.10 12.72 19.33
CA GLY A 98 3.08 12.49 20.35
C GLY A 98 1.64 12.41 19.81
N LEU A 99 1.39 12.69 18.53
CA LEU A 99 0.04 12.62 17.96
C LEU A 99 -0.48 11.16 17.95
N ALA A 100 -1.61 10.94 18.61
CA ALA A 100 -2.32 9.66 18.54
C ALA A 100 -3.08 9.52 17.21
N VAL A 101 -2.89 8.39 16.54
CA VAL A 101 -3.48 8.10 15.23
C VAL A 101 -4.05 6.68 15.19
N ARG A 102 -5.13 6.52 14.43
CA ARG A 102 -5.50 5.22 13.86
C ARG A 102 -4.75 5.04 12.56
N TYR A 103 -4.31 3.82 12.30
CA TYR A 103 -3.62 3.49 11.07
C TYR A 103 -4.23 2.26 10.39
N ARG A 104 -4.10 2.22 9.06
CA ARG A 104 -4.31 1.02 8.26
C ARG A 104 -3.20 0.90 7.22
N ILE A 105 -2.64 -0.29 7.08
CA ILE A 105 -1.64 -0.59 6.06
C ILE A 105 -1.77 -2.04 5.59
N VAL A 106 -1.51 -2.29 4.31
CA VAL A 106 -1.37 -3.65 3.75
C VAL A 106 0.09 -3.87 3.44
N LEU A 107 0.66 -4.98 3.89
CA LEU A 107 2.08 -5.29 3.76
C LEU A 107 2.27 -6.67 3.16
N ASN A 108 3.44 -6.89 2.56
CA ASN A 108 3.96 -8.22 2.22
C ASN A 108 5.19 -8.49 3.10
N PRO A 109 5.02 -8.90 4.36
CA PRO A 109 6.12 -9.17 5.27
C PRO A 109 6.99 -10.30 4.70
N ALA A 110 8.27 -10.03 4.53
CA ALA A 110 9.20 -11.00 3.99
C ALA A 110 10.61 -10.77 4.53
N LYS A 111 11.34 -11.86 4.75
CA LYS A 111 12.77 -11.85 5.07
C LYS A 111 13.56 -12.46 3.93
N ARG A 112 14.82 -12.01 3.80
CA ARG A 112 15.79 -12.71 2.96
C ARG A 112 16.43 -13.79 3.83
N GLU A 113 16.45 -15.03 3.34
CA GLU A 113 17.16 -16.11 4.01
C GLU A 113 18.64 -15.75 4.20
N ARG A 114 19.15 -16.06 5.38
CA ARG A 114 20.59 -16.06 5.64
C ARG A 114 21.13 -17.39 5.15
N LEU A 115 22.01 -17.33 4.15
CA LEU A 115 22.71 -18.50 3.65
C LEU A 115 23.88 -18.86 4.57
N SER A 116 24.30 -20.13 4.53
CA SER A 116 25.45 -20.61 5.30
C SER A 116 26.76 -19.98 4.81
N ARG A 117 27.84 -20.12 5.59
CA ARG A 117 29.17 -19.64 5.19
C ARG A 117 29.70 -20.31 3.91
N GLU A 118 29.21 -21.51 3.57
CA GLU A 118 29.60 -22.27 2.39
C GLU A 118 29.00 -21.70 1.09
N GLU A 119 27.89 -20.95 1.19
CA GLU A 119 27.20 -20.33 0.05
C GLU A 119 27.54 -18.83 -0.12
N LYS A 120 28.69 -18.42 0.40
CA LYS A 120 29.16 -17.02 0.39
C LYS A 120 29.16 -16.45 -1.04
N GLY A 121 28.47 -15.32 -1.22
CA GLY A 121 28.31 -14.64 -2.52
C GLY A 121 26.96 -14.88 -3.21
N LYS A 122 26.19 -15.89 -2.79
CA LYS A 122 24.82 -16.09 -3.29
C LYS A 122 23.83 -15.20 -2.55
N ARG A 123 22.77 -14.77 -3.26
CA ARG A 123 21.66 -14.02 -2.68
C ARG A 123 20.60 -15.01 -2.18
N GLY A 124 20.38 -15.04 -0.87
CA GLY A 124 19.33 -15.89 -0.27
C GLY A 124 17.93 -15.58 -0.82
N ARG A 125 17.04 -16.58 -0.76
CA ARG A 125 15.67 -16.46 -1.28
C ARG A 125 14.85 -15.51 -0.40
N ILE A 126 13.83 -14.91 -1.00
CA ILE A 126 12.86 -14.10 -0.25
C ILE A 126 11.77 -15.05 0.24
N VAL A 127 11.59 -15.11 1.55
CA VAL A 127 10.60 -15.97 2.21
C VAL A 127 9.55 -15.08 2.87
N PRO A 128 8.26 -15.32 2.60
CA PRO A 128 7.17 -14.59 3.27
C PRO A 128 7.16 -14.93 4.76
N LEU A 129 6.80 -13.94 5.57
CA LEU A 129 6.59 -14.11 7.02
C LEU A 129 5.08 -14.20 7.31
N SER A 130 4.74 -14.87 8.40
CA SER A 130 3.37 -15.02 8.90
C SER A 130 3.35 -15.05 10.43
N GLY A 131 2.17 -14.84 11.03
CA GLY A 131 1.98 -14.83 12.48
C GLY A 131 2.90 -13.85 13.20
N ALA A 132 3.42 -14.25 14.36
CA ALA A 132 4.26 -13.40 15.20
C ALA A 132 5.51 -12.85 14.49
N ASP A 133 6.10 -13.60 13.56
CA ASP A 133 7.25 -13.15 12.76
C ASP A 133 6.88 -11.96 11.85
N ALA A 134 5.67 -11.97 11.27
CA ALA A 134 5.16 -10.87 10.46
C ALA A 134 4.83 -9.65 11.31
N ASP A 135 4.28 -9.86 12.51
CA ASP A 135 3.94 -8.79 13.44
C ASP A 135 5.20 -8.09 13.94
N GLN A 136 6.24 -8.84 14.33
CA GLN A 136 7.54 -8.30 14.68
C GLN A 136 8.23 -7.59 13.52
N TRP A 137 8.02 -8.09 12.29
CA TRP A 137 8.48 -7.38 11.10
C TRP A 137 7.76 -6.04 10.92
N TRP A 138 6.44 -5.99 11.12
CA TRP A 138 5.67 -4.75 11.03
C TRP A 138 6.08 -3.76 12.12
N LEU A 139 6.17 -4.19 13.38
CA LEU A 139 6.56 -3.33 14.49
C LEU A 139 7.89 -2.62 14.23
N ARG A 140 8.92 -3.35 13.77
CA ARG A 140 10.20 -2.73 13.40
C ARG A 140 10.06 -1.72 12.26
N ARG A 141 9.29 -2.05 11.22
CA ARG A 141 9.06 -1.14 10.09
C ARG A 141 8.25 0.09 10.46
N ALA A 142 7.33 -0.03 11.43
CA ALA A 142 6.60 1.10 11.97
C ALA A 142 7.56 2.03 12.74
N THR A 143 8.41 1.47 13.60
CA THR A 143 9.43 2.23 14.34
C THR A 143 10.39 2.96 13.39
N ASP A 144 10.93 2.27 12.38
CA ASP A 144 11.78 2.87 11.34
C ASP A 144 11.07 4.01 10.60
N ALA A 145 9.74 3.98 10.54
CA ALA A 145 8.88 4.94 9.85
C ALA A 145 8.33 6.04 10.78
N GLY A 146 8.86 6.19 12.00
CA GLY A 146 8.39 7.23 12.92
C GLY A 146 7.01 6.97 13.54
N LEU A 147 6.63 5.69 13.66
CA LEU A 147 5.34 5.27 14.21
C LEU A 147 5.54 4.23 15.32
N GLN A 148 4.90 4.43 16.46
CA GLN A 148 4.86 3.48 17.59
C GLN A 148 3.46 2.88 17.71
N PRO A 149 3.21 1.65 17.20
CA PRO A 149 1.92 0.98 17.34
C PRO A 149 1.62 0.60 18.80
N HIS A 150 0.36 0.77 19.22
CA HIS A 150 -0.19 0.36 20.51
C HIS A 150 -1.13 -0.83 20.37
N VAL A 151 -2.01 -0.76 19.39
CA VAL A 151 -2.90 -1.86 19.00
C VAL A 151 -2.55 -2.27 17.59
N LEU A 152 -2.48 -3.58 17.35
CA LEU A 152 -2.35 -4.17 16.01
C LEU A 152 -3.34 -5.31 15.84
N THR A 153 -4.13 -5.22 14.77
CA THR A 153 -5.12 -6.22 14.37
C THR A 153 -4.74 -6.75 12.99
N PRO A 154 -3.96 -7.84 12.91
CA PRO A 154 -3.59 -8.45 11.64
C PRO A 154 -4.78 -9.16 11.00
N THR A 155 -4.99 -8.95 9.70
CA THR A 155 -5.95 -9.68 8.87
C THR A 155 -5.22 -10.23 7.65
N THR A 156 -5.09 -11.56 7.56
CA THR A 156 -4.54 -12.21 6.37
C THR A 156 -5.47 -11.98 5.18
N MET A 157 -4.93 -11.43 4.10
CA MET A 157 -5.69 -11.16 2.89
C MET A 157 -5.65 -12.36 1.95
N ARG A 158 -6.65 -12.43 1.05
CA ARG A 158 -6.65 -13.44 0.00
C ARG A 158 -5.39 -13.29 -0.87
N PRO A 159 -4.70 -14.39 -1.22
CA PRO A 159 -3.51 -14.30 -2.03
C PRO A 159 -3.84 -13.69 -3.39
N VAL A 160 -3.16 -12.58 -3.69
CA VAL A 160 -3.20 -11.96 -5.00
C VAL A 160 -2.41 -12.86 -5.97
N ARG A 161 -3.07 -13.41 -6.99
CA ARG A 161 -2.41 -14.20 -8.04
C ARG A 161 -2.13 -13.31 -9.25
N PRO A 162 -0.85 -13.09 -9.63
CA PRO A 162 -0.55 -12.65 -10.98
C PRO A 162 -0.97 -13.76 -11.95
N ARG A 163 -1.79 -13.45 -12.96
CA ARG A 163 -2.16 -14.42 -13.98
C ARG A 163 -1.24 -14.26 -15.19
N GLY A 164 -0.12 -15.00 -15.21
CA GLY A 164 0.83 -15.01 -16.33
C GLY A 164 1.46 -16.39 -16.54
N GLN A 165 1.75 -16.75 -17.80
CA GLN A 165 2.28 -18.07 -18.21
C GLN A 165 3.65 -18.45 -17.61
N ASN A 166 4.32 -17.53 -16.90
CA ASN A 166 5.67 -17.75 -16.34
C ASN A 166 5.80 -17.38 -14.84
N THR A 167 4.68 -17.18 -14.12
CA THR A 167 4.72 -16.83 -12.68
C THR A 167 4.45 -18.04 -11.80
N SER A 168 5.27 -19.09 -11.93
CA SER A 168 5.26 -20.20 -10.98
C SER A 168 5.77 -19.72 -9.61
N GLY A 169 4.85 -19.43 -8.70
CA GLY A 169 5.11 -19.51 -7.26
C GLY A 169 5.21 -18.22 -6.44
N MET A 170 5.13 -17.02 -7.02
CA MET A 170 5.14 -15.79 -6.21
C MET A 170 3.75 -15.50 -5.61
N ARG A 171 3.47 -16.16 -4.48
CA ARG A 171 2.32 -15.82 -3.63
C ARG A 171 2.71 -14.62 -2.77
N HIS A 172 2.11 -13.46 -3.02
CA HIS A 172 2.16 -12.37 -2.06
C HIS A 172 1.28 -12.75 -0.86
N SER A 173 1.92 -12.97 0.29
CA SER A 173 1.21 -13.14 1.55
C SER A 173 0.92 -11.75 2.12
N LEU A 174 -0.16 -11.16 1.62
CA LEU A 174 -0.57 -9.83 2.06
C LEU A 174 -1.26 -9.91 3.42
N ILE A 175 -0.84 -9.06 4.33
CA ILE A 175 -1.45 -8.91 5.66
C ILE A 175 -1.85 -7.45 5.81
N ARG A 176 -3.13 -7.22 6.13
CA ARG A 176 -3.63 -5.90 6.52
C ARG A 176 -3.42 -5.74 8.03
N TYR A 177 -2.81 -4.65 8.43
CA TYR A 177 -2.71 -4.23 9.82
C TYR A 177 -3.60 -3.01 10.01
N ASP A 178 -4.54 -3.13 10.94
CA ASP A 178 -5.35 -2.04 11.47
C ASP A 178 -4.93 -1.79 12.93
N GLY A 179 -4.96 -0.55 13.40
CA GLY A 179 -4.58 -0.30 14.78
C GLY A 179 -4.56 1.16 15.21
N THR A 180 -4.04 1.38 16.41
CA THR A 180 -3.71 2.71 16.95
C THR A 180 -2.21 2.81 17.17
N ALA A 181 -1.68 4.02 17.05
CA ALA A 181 -0.27 4.31 17.20
C ALA A 181 -0.06 5.74 17.66
N THR A 182 1.15 6.04 18.13
CA THR A 182 1.63 7.40 18.35
C THR A 182 2.71 7.73 17.34
N VAL A 183 2.67 8.95 16.79
CA VAL A 183 3.74 9.47 15.95
C VAL A 183 4.98 9.75 16.80
N THR A 184 6.13 9.21 16.43
CA THR A 184 7.42 9.42 17.11
C THR A 184 8.38 10.27 16.29
N ASP A 185 8.32 10.19 14.96
CA ASP A 185 9.10 11.03 14.04
C ASP A 185 8.19 11.47 12.88
N PRO A 186 7.70 12.72 12.89
CA PRO A 186 6.80 13.23 11.84
C PRO A 186 7.39 13.24 10.44
N ASP A 187 8.71 13.42 10.30
CA ASP A 187 9.35 13.56 9.00
C ASP A 187 9.64 12.18 8.39
N ALA A 188 10.11 11.23 9.19
CA ALA A 188 10.19 9.83 8.78
C ALA A 188 8.79 9.29 8.41
N LEU A 189 7.76 9.66 9.16
CA LEU A 189 6.39 9.26 8.88
C LEU A 189 5.83 9.89 7.61
N ARG A 190 6.13 11.17 7.33
CA ARG A 190 5.78 11.80 6.05
C ARG A 190 6.40 11.03 4.90
N ASP A 191 7.70 10.74 4.96
CA ASP A 191 8.39 9.98 3.91
C ASP A 191 7.75 8.60 3.71
N ALA A 192 7.49 7.89 4.81
CA ALA A 192 6.88 6.57 4.78
C ALA A 192 5.46 6.58 4.18
N VAL A 193 4.65 7.59 4.49
CA VAL A 193 3.31 7.77 3.90
C VAL A 193 3.41 8.03 2.40
N LEU A 194 4.36 8.86 1.95
CA LEU A 194 4.50 9.25 0.54
C LEU A 194 5.11 8.15 -0.32
N ASN A 195 6.14 7.50 0.18
CA ASN A 195 6.90 6.50 -0.57
C ASN A 195 6.35 5.09 -0.37
N GLY A 196 5.64 4.85 0.73
CA GLY A 196 5.04 3.58 1.10
C GLY A 196 6.04 2.59 1.70
N ILE A 197 5.55 1.73 2.59
CA ILE A 197 6.37 0.81 3.38
C ILE A 197 6.42 -0.58 2.74
N GLY A 198 7.61 -1.17 2.66
CA GLY A 198 7.79 -2.57 2.27
C GLY A 198 7.70 -2.86 0.77
N ARG A 199 7.49 -4.14 0.44
CA ARG A 199 7.46 -4.68 -0.93
C ARG A 199 6.02 -4.91 -1.39
N GLY A 200 5.84 -5.17 -2.69
CA GLY A 200 4.53 -5.53 -3.26
C GLY A 200 3.63 -4.34 -3.56
N LYS A 201 4.19 -3.14 -3.69
CA LYS A 201 3.43 -1.92 -3.98
C LYS A 201 2.61 -1.95 -5.29
N PRO A 202 3.09 -2.58 -6.39
CA PRO A 202 2.26 -2.85 -7.56
C PRO A 202 1.10 -3.83 -7.33
N TYR A 203 0.97 -4.41 -6.13
CA TYR A 203 -0.05 -5.40 -5.79
C TYR A 203 -0.93 -4.94 -4.62
N GLY A 204 -1.00 -3.63 -4.37
CA GLY A 204 -1.88 -3.05 -3.34
C GLY A 204 -1.29 -2.99 -1.94
N ALA A 205 0.03 -3.16 -1.78
CA ALA A 205 0.72 -3.04 -0.50
C ALA A 205 1.44 -1.70 -0.34
N GLY A 206 1.76 -1.35 0.90
CA GLY A 206 2.63 -0.24 1.29
C GLY A 206 1.95 1.11 1.45
N LEU A 207 0.68 1.27 1.09
CA LEU A 207 -0.08 2.48 1.40
C LEU A 207 -0.45 2.52 2.90
N LEU A 208 0.18 3.42 3.64
CA LEU A 208 -0.16 3.74 5.04
C LEU A 208 -1.21 4.85 5.06
N SER A 209 -2.38 4.58 5.65
CA SER A 209 -3.41 5.59 5.89
C SER A 209 -3.47 5.92 7.37
N LEU A 210 -3.58 7.22 7.68
CA LEU A 210 -3.68 7.74 9.04
C LEU A 210 -5.00 8.49 9.21
N ALA A 211 -5.57 8.40 10.41
CA ALA A 211 -6.68 9.22 10.86
C ALA A 211 -6.47 9.60 12.33
N PRO A 212 -6.97 10.76 12.80
CA PRO A 212 -6.90 11.08 14.23
C PRO A 212 -7.52 9.96 15.07
N ALA A 213 -6.85 9.65 16.19
CA ALA A 213 -7.42 8.88 17.29
C ALA A 213 -7.71 9.84 18.45
N THR A 214 -8.79 9.60 19.19
CA THR A 214 -8.94 10.20 20.51
C THR A 214 -7.80 9.65 21.37
N ALA A 215 -7.06 10.54 22.04
CA ALA A 215 -6.10 10.09 23.06
C ALA A 215 -6.87 9.28 24.11
N VAL A 216 -6.41 8.06 24.37
CA VAL A 216 -6.92 7.21 25.45
C VAL A 216 -6.18 7.59 26.73
#